data_AF-A0A951PFZ2-F1
#
_entry.id   AF-A0A951PFZ2-F1
#
_cell.length_a   1.000
_cell.length_b   1.000
_cell.length_c   1.000
_cell.angle_alpha   90.00
_cell.angle_beta   90.00
_cell.angle_gamma   90.00
#
_symmetry.space_group_name_H-M   'P 1'
#
loop_
_entity.id
_entity.type
_entity.pdbx_description
1 polymer ?
#
loop_
_entity_poly.entity_id
_entity_poly.type
_entity_poly.pdbx_seq_one_letter_code
_entity_poly.pdbx_strand_id
1 'polypeptide(L)' 'MSETELIGIQAIDSEISVAGELSAEQLQQASHQGFKSVINLRMQKEKRFLINESLRGLHYPTLPNI' A
#
# COMPACT_ATOMS: atom_id res chain seq x y z
N MET A 1 10.53 2.17 21.41
CA MET A 1 9.42 1.62 20.62
C MET A 1 10.00 1.33 19.26
N SER A 2 10.08 0.06 18.86
CA SER A 2 10.76 -0.33 17.62
C SER A 2 9.98 0.20 16.42
N GLU A 3 10.58 1.08 15.63
CA GLU A 3 10.13 1.37 14.27
C GLU A 3 10.19 0.06 13.49
N THR A 4 9.04 -0.57 13.26
CA THR A 4 8.97 -1.71 12.38
C THR A 4 9.15 -1.19 10.96
N GLU A 5 10.35 -1.36 10.41
CA GLU A 5 10.67 -1.07 9.02
C GLU A 5 9.76 -1.90 8.11
N LEU A 6 9.23 -1.28 7.06
CA LEU A 6 8.39 -1.97 6.09
C LEU A 6 9.29 -2.86 5.22
N ILE A 7 9.37 -4.14 5.57
CA ILE A 7 10.18 -5.14 4.87
C ILE A 7 9.64 -5.33 3.45
N GLY A 8 10.52 -5.21 2.44
CA GLY A 8 10.17 -5.41 1.04
C GLY A 8 9.66 -4.16 0.32
N ILE A 9 9.89 -2.97 0.90
CA ILE A 9 9.68 -1.68 0.23
C ILE A 9 11.01 -1.17 -0.34
N GLN A 10 11.01 -0.82 -1.62
CA GLN A 10 12.10 -0.14 -2.30
C GLN A 10 11.66 1.28 -2.64
N ALA A 11 12.37 2.28 -2.11
CA ALA A 11 12.19 3.66 -2.53
C ALA A 11 12.67 3.83 -3.98
N ILE A 12 11.85 4.46 -4.81
CA ILE A 12 12.21 4.88 -6.16
C ILE A 12 12.69 6.32 -6.11
N ASP A 13 11.98 7.17 -5.37
CA ASP A 13 12.34 8.55 -5.09
C ASP A 13 11.77 9.00 -3.73
N SER A 14 11.76 10.31 -3.47
CA SER A 14 11.28 10.89 -2.21
C SER A 14 9.77 10.80 -1.99
N GLU A 15 8.98 10.54 -3.03
CA GLU A 15 7.52 10.51 -3.00
C GLU A 15 6.94 9.13 -3.39
N ILE A 16 7.74 8.29 -4.03
CA ILE A 16 7.33 6.99 -4.58
C ILE A 16 8.19 5.87 -4.03
N SER A 17 7.51 4.86 -3.51
CA SER A 17 8.09 3.57 -3.13
C SER A 17 7.29 2.43 -3.74
N VAL A 18 7.99 1.36 -4.12
CA VAL A 18 7.38 0.12 -4.62
C VAL A 18 7.54 -0.98 -3.58
N ALA A 19 6.57 -1.89 -3.54
CA ALA A 19 6.57 -3.00 -2.60
C ALA A 19 5.97 -4.25 -3.24
N GLY A 20 6.27 -5.41 -2.65
CA GLY A 20 5.50 -6.62 -2.87
C GLY A 20 4.09 -6.53 -2.25
N GLU A 21 3.48 -7.69 -1.98
CA GLU A 21 2.20 -7.71 -1.28
C GLU A 21 2.37 -7.27 0.18
N LEU A 22 1.61 -6.25 0.58
CA LEU A 22 1.56 -5.75 1.94
C LEU A 22 0.31 -6.24 2.68
N SER A 23 0.47 -6.57 3.96
CA SER A 23 -0.64 -6.85 4.86
C SER A 23 -1.39 -5.56 5.23
N ALA A 24 -2.60 -5.70 5.80
CA ALA A 24 -3.37 -4.55 6.30
C ALA A 24 -2.64 -3.75 7.39
N GLU A 25 -1.82 -4.42 8.21
CA GLU A 25 -1.02 -3.81 9.27
C GLU A 25 0.14 -2.97 8.68
N GLN A 26 0.82 -3.51 7.66
CA GLN A 26 1.87 -2.79 6.93
C GLN A 26 1.32 -1.57 6.18
N LEU A 27 0.13 -1.70 5.59
CA LEU A 27 -0.57 -0.56 4.97
C LEU A 27 -0.93 0.50 6.01
N GLN A 28 -1.34 0.10 7.22
CA GLN A 28 -1.56 1.06 8.30
C GLN A 28 -0.26 1.73 8.74
N GLN A 29 0.86 1.03 8.77
CA GLN A 29 2.15 1.63 9.09
C GLN A 29 2.58 2.63 8.01
N ALA A 30 2.36 2.30 6.73
CA ALA A 30 2.62 3.23 5.63
C ALA A 30 1.82 4.54 5.79
N SER A 31 0.56 4.49 6.22
CA SER A 31 -0.21 5.72 6.47
C SER A 31 0.37 6.57 7.60
N HIS A 32 0.85 5.94 8.68
CA HIS A 32 1.54 6.65 9.77
C HIS A 32 2.91 7.20 9.37
N GLN A 33 3.58 6.60 8.37
CA GLN A 33 4.85 7.09 7.81
C GLN A 33 4.67 8.24 6.81
N GLY A 34 3.43 8.66 6.54
CA GLY A 34 3.13 9.82 5.70
C GLY A 34 2.78 9.49 4.24
N PHE A 35 2.72 8.21 3.87
CA PHE A 35 2.15 7.83 2.57
C PHE A 35 0.67 8.22 2.53
N LYS A 36 0.26 8.79 1.39
CA LYS A 36 -1.11 9.33 1.19
C LYS A 36 -1.98 8.41 0.33
N SER A 37 -1.37 7.59 -0.51
CA SER A 37 -2.08 6.75 -1.46
C SER A 37 -1.30 5.45 -1.71
N VAL A 38 -2.02 4.38 -2.02
CA VAL A 38 -1.46 3.11 -2.45
C VAL A 38 -2.09 2.69 -3.76
N ILE A 39 -1.26 2.45 -4.76
CA ILE A 39 -1.67 1.90 -6.05
C ILE A 39 -1.50 0.38 -5.98
N ASN A 40 -2.62 -0.36 -5.91
CA ASN A 40 -2.58 -1.82 -5.95
C ASN A 40 -2.64 -2.30 -7.40
N LEU A 41 -1.53 -2.85 -7.91
CA LEU A 41 -1.41 -3.34 -9.29
C LEU A 41 -1.93 -4.78 -9.48
N ARG A 42 -2.37 -5.44 -8.39
CA ARG A 42 -2.98 -6.78 -8.48
C ARG A 42 -4.33 -6.72 -9.17
N MET A 43 -4.72 -7.80 -9.83
CA MET A 43 -6.09 -7.94 -10.32
C MET A 43 -7.05 -8.18 -9.15
N GLN A 44 -8.26 -7.62 -9.21
CA GLN A 44 -9.30 -7.83 -8.19
C GLN A 44 -9.65 -9.31 -7.94
N LYS A 45 -9.40 -10.16 -8.94
CA LYS A 45 -9.65 -11.62 -8.89
C LYS A 45 -8.56 -12.40 -8.16
N GLU A 46 -7.44 -11.76 -7.81
CA GLU A 46 -6.37 -12.40 -7.06
C GLU A 46 -6.78 -12.63 -5.59
N LYS A 47 -6.36 -13.76 -5.03
CA LYS A 47 -6.60 -14.04 -3.60
C LYS A 47 -5.94 -12.95 -2.75
N ARG A 48 -6.61 -12.56 -1.65
CA ARG A 48 -6.19 -11.49 -0.73
C ARG A 48 -6.19 -10.08 -1.35
N PHE A 49 -6.91 -9.88 -2.45
CA PHE A 49 -7.19 -8.54 -2.94
C PHE A 49 -8.08 -7.80 -1.93
N LEU A 50 -7.51 -6.82 -1.23
CA LEU A 50 -8.22 -6.02 -0.25
C LEU A 50 -9.10 -5.00 -0.99
N ILE A 51 -10.36 -5.36 -1.27
CA ILE A 51 -11.40 -4.40 -1.67
C ILE A 51 -11.99 -3.83 -0.38
N ASN A 52 -11.44 -2.73 0.11
CA ASN A 52 -12.19 -1.83 0.99
C ASN A 52 -11.64 -0.43 0.77
N GLU A 53 -12.50 0.45 0.23
CA GLU A 53 -12.18 1.80 -0.26
C GLU A 53 -11.66 2.77 0.81
N SER A 54 -11.36 2.32 2.03
CA SER A 54 -10.88 3.19 3.10
C SER A 54 -10.07 2.40 4.12
N LEU A 55 -8.99 1.77 3.67
CA LEU A 55 -7.98 1.27 4.60
C LEU A 55 -7.21 2.48 5.19
N ARG A 56 -7.69 2.95 6.35
CA ARG A 56 -6.91 3.64 7.39
C ARG A 56 -6.07 4.83 6.91
N GLY A 57 -6.65 5.70 6.10
CA GLY A 57 -6.05 6.98 5.70
C GLY A 57 -5.26 6.96 4.38
N LEU A 58 -5.21 5.82 3.69
CA LEU A 58 -4.62 5.73 2.35
C LEU A 58 -5.70 5.77 1.28
N HIS A 59 -5.51 6.63 0.29
CA HIS A 59 -6.34 6.66 -0.90
C HIS A 59 -5.99 5.50 -1.84
N TYR A 60 -6.99 4.76 -2.30
CA TYR A 60 -6.84 3.70 -3.30
C TYR A 60 -7.38 4.21 -4.64
N PRO A 61 -6.53 4.61 -5.59
CA PRO A 61 -7.00 5.02 -6.89
C PRO A 61 -7.54 3.81 -7.64
N THR A 62 -8.70 3.98 -8.25
CA THR A 62 -9.23 3.05 -9.25
C THR A 62 -8.37 3.13 -10.49
N LEU A 63 -7.54 2.11 -10.72
CA LEU A 63 -6.86 1.97 -12.00
C LEU A 63 -7.89 1.60 -13.07
N PRO A 64 -7.87 2.25 -14.25
CA PRO A 64 -8.71 1.82 -15.35
C PRO A 64 -8.38 0.36 -15.67
N ASN A 65 -9.40 -0.46 -15.94
CA ASN A 65 -9.20 -1.81 -16.46
C ASN A 65 -8.42 -1.68 -17.78
N ILE A 66 -7.15 -2.09 -17.78
CA ILE A 66 -6.30 -2.15 -18.97
C ILE A 66 -6.40 -3.55 -19.58
#